data_AF-A0A660A8N7-F1
#
_entry.id   AF-A0A660A8N7-F1
#
_cell.length_a   1.000
_cell.length_b   1.000
_cell.length_c   1.000
_cell.angle_alpha   90.00
_cell.angle_beta   90.00
_cell.angle_gamma   90.00
#
_symmetry.space_group_name_H-M   'P 1'
#
loop_
_entity.id
_entity.type
_entity.pdbx_description
1 polymer ?
#
loop_
_entity_poly.entity_id
_entity_poly.type
_entity_poly.pdbx_seq_one_letter_code
_entity_poly.pdbx_strand_id
1 'polypeptide(L)'
;YIQEAVETPERPFVAILGGSKVSDKIGVIENLLEKADKVLIGGGMTYTFYKAQGIEIGNSLVEEDKLDVAKELLEKSNGKLILPVDSKEANAFAGYDVVRDTEGEAVSEGFLGLDIGPKSIAKFDEALTGAKTVV
;
A
#
# COMPACT_ATOMS: atom_id res chain seq x y z
N TYR A 1 16.58 3.48 18.82
CA TYR A 1 15.52 2.72 18.12
C TYR A 1 15.34 3.16 16.67
N ILE A 2 14.68 4.27 16.35
CA ILE A 2 14.29 4.59 14.96
C ILE A 2 15.49 4.69 13.97
N GLN A 3 16.55 5.41 14.33
CA GLN A 3 17.71 5.55 13.43
C GLN A 3 18.46 4.22 13.27
N GLU A 4 18.77 3.54 14.37
CA GLU A 4 19.54 2.29 14.37
C GLU A 4 18.81 1.13 13.68
N ALA A 5 17.49 1.00 13.88
CA ALA A 5 16.66 0.00 13.24
C ALA A 5 16.52 0.22 11.72
N VAL A 6 16.80 1.42 11.22
CA VAL A 6 16.69 1.76 9.79
C VAL A 6 18.07 1.77 9.12
N GLU A 7 19.11 2.30 9.76
CA GLU A 7 20.47 2.36 9.21
C GLU A 7 21.18 0.99 9.26
N THR A 8 20.97 0.20 10.31
CA THR A 8 21.62 -1.11 10.52
C THR A 8 20.62 -2.16 11.02
N PRO A 9 19.57 -2.49 10.24
CA PRO A 9 18.57 -3.46 10.65
C PRO A 9 19.14 -4.88 10.72
N GLU A 10 18.64 -5.66 11.67
CA GLU A 10 18.72 -7.11 11.54
C GLU A 10 17.79 -7.55 10.41
N ARG A 11 18.29 -8.35 9.47
CA ARG A 11 17.56 -8.73 8.26
C ARG A 11 16.89 -10.11 8.41
N PRO A 12 15.72 -10.32 7.78
CA PRO A 12 15.03 -9.42 6.85
C PRO A 12 14.37 -8.20 7.52
N PHE A 13 14.54 -7.03 6.91
CA PHE A 13 13.89 -5.78 7.29
C PHE A 13 12.66 -5.53 6.42
N VAL A 14 11.48 -5.52 7.04
CA VAL A 14 10.21 -5.19 6.37
C VAL A 14 9.70 -3.85 6.88
N ALA A 15 9.39 -2.93 5.98
CA ALA A 15 8.68 -1.70 6.32
C ALA A 15 7.19 -1.83 5.97
N ILE A 16 6.30 -1.29 6.80
CA ILE A 16 4.87 -1.23 6.54
C ILE A 16 4.42 0.23 6.58
N LEU A 17 3.95 0.74 5.45
CA LEU A 17 3.52 2.12 5.32
C LEU A 17 2.03 2.16 4.98
N GLY A 18 1.27 2.85 5.82
CA GLY A 18 -0.12 3.17 5.56
C GLY A 18 -0.36 4.68 5.57
N GLY A 19 -1.64 5.04 5.58
CA GLY A 19 -2.11 6.42 5.62
C GLY A 19 -3.00 6.76 4.44
N SER A 20 -3.50 7.99 4.42
CA SER A 20 -4.44 8.45 3.41
C SER A 20 -3.78 8.88 2.10
N LYS A 21 -2.53 9.34 2.14
CA LYS A 21 -1.90 10.06 1.03
C LYS A 21 -0.47 9.58 0.79
N VAL A 22 -0.10 9.48 -0.48
CA VAL A 22 1.28 9.22 -0.92
C VAL A 22 2.15 10.44 -0.63
N SER A 23 1.65 11.65 -0.85
CA SER A 23 2.42 12.90 -0.69
C SER A 23 3.09 13.05 0.67
N ASP A 24 2.41 12.64 1.75
CA ASP A 24 2.92 12.69 3.13
C ASP A 24 4.02 11.65 3.42
N LYS A 25 4.31 10.75 2.47
CA LYS A 25 5.14 9.55 2.67
C LYS A 25 6.20 9.34 1.59
N ILE A 26 6.25 10.13 0.52
CA ILE A 26 7.22 9.95 -0.60
C ILE A 26 8.65 9.76 -0.09
N GLY A 27 9.19 10.73 0.66
CA GLY A 27 10.58 10.66 1.12
C GLY A 27 10.85 9.48 2.07
N VAL A 28 9.83 9.04 2.83
CA VAL A 28 9.92 7.85 3.69
C VAL A 28 9.98 6.58 2.84
N ILE A 29 9.13 6.47 1.82
CA ILE A 29 9.14 5.34 0.87
C ILE A 29 10.49 5.27 0.16
N GLU A 30 10.98 6.39 -0.38
CA GLU A 30 12.26 6.45 -1.08
C GLU A 30 13.42 5.95 -0.21
N ASN A 31 13.52 6.46 1.02
CA ASN A 31 14.55 6.04 1.96
C ASN A 31 14.41 4.56 2.36
N LEU A 32 13.19 4.06 2.53
CA LEU A 32 12.95 2.67 2.92
C LEU A 32 13.14 1.70 1.75
N LEU A 33 12.90 2.08 0.50
CA LEU A 33 13.22 1.23 -0.67
C LEU A 33 14.72 0.94 -0.77
N GLU A 34 15.56 1.87 -0.33
CA GLU A 34 17.01 1.71 -0.29
C GLU A 34 17.48 0.78 0.84
N LYS A 35 16.74 0.75 1.97
CA LYS A 35 17.19 0.07 3.20
C LYS A 35 16.46 -1.24 3.48
N ALA A 36 15.15 -1.28 3.27
CA ALA A 36 14.30 -2.44 3.53
C ALA A 36 14.45 -3.51 2.44
N ASP A 37 14.22 -4.76 2.85
CA ASP A 37 14.10 -5.91 1.94
C ASP A 37 12.71 -5.94 1.28
N LYS A 38 11.67 -5.51 2.02
CA LYS A 38 10.29 -5.39 1.53
C LYS A 38 9.64 -4.13 2.10
N VAL A 39 8.78 -3.48 1.32
CA VAL A 39 7.97 -2.34 1.73
C VAL A 39 6.50 -2.63 1.42
N LEU A 40 5.70 -2.88 2.46
CA LEU A 40 4.27 -3.15 2.34
C LEU A 40 3.51 -1.83 2.36
N ILE A 41 2.59 -1.62 1.41
CA ILE A 41 1.75 -0.41 1.34
C ILE A 41 0.30 -0.75 1.66
N GLY A 42 -0.36 0.07 2.47
CA GLY A 42 -1.79 -0.06 2.77
C GLY A 42 -2.50 1.27 2.94
N GLY A 43 -3.79 1.22 3.28
CA GLY A 43 -4.62 2.42 3.47
C GLY A 43 -4.97 3.15 2.17
N GLY A 44 -5.36 4.42 2.29
CA GLY A 44 -5.83 5.23 1.16
C GLY A 44 -4.77 5.47 0.08
N MET A 45 -3.49 5.50 0.46
CA MET A 45 -2.41 5.71 -0.49
C MET A 45 -2.26 4.57 -1.52
N THR A 46 -2.79 3.37 -1.24
CA THR A 46 -2.85 2.24 -2.19
C THR A 46 -3.49 2.64 -3.51
N TYR A 47 -4.57 3.42 -3.47
CA TYR A 47 -5.37 3.68 -4.67
C TYR A 47 -4.69 4.66 -5.63
N THR A 48 -3.77 5.51 -5.15
CA THR A 48 -2.88 6.29 -6.03
C THR A 48 -1.91 5.38 -6.80
N PHE A 49 -1.35 4.35 -6.16
CA PHE A 49 -0.50 3.37 -6.85
C PHE A 49 -1.30 2.53 -7.86
N TYR A 50 -2.51 2.09 -7.50
CA TYR A 50 -3.38 1.37 -8.42
C TYR A 50 -3.74 2.20 -9.64
N LYS A 51 -4.15 3.46 -9.44
CA LYS A 51 -4.49 4.36 -10.54
C LYS A 51 -3.27 4.63 -11.43
N ALA A 52 -2.08 4.73 -10.86
CA ALA A 52 -0.81 4.84 -11.59
C ALA A 52 -0.52 3.61 -12.47
N GLN A 53 -0.97 2.41 -12.07
CA GLN A 53 -0.89 1.17 -12.84
C GLN A 53 -2.06 0.98 -13.83
N GLY A 54 -3.01 1.92 -13.89
CA GLY A 54 -4.19 1.83 -14.74
C GLY A 54 -5.31 0.93 -14.19
N ILE A 55 -5.26 0.59 -12.91
CA ILE A 55 -6.29 -0.22 -12.22
C ILE A 55 -7.47 0.69 -11.82
N GLU A 56 -8.70 0.18 -11.94
CA GLU A 56 -9.91 0.89 -11.48
C GLU A 56 -9.96 0.96 -9.96
N ILE A 57 -10.29 2.14 -9.44
CA ILE A 57 -10.33 2.43 -8.00
C ILE A 57 -11.70 2.94 -7.54
N GLY A 58 -12.69 3.04 -8.43
CA GLY A 58 -14.00 3.60 -8.12
C GLY A 58 -13.88 5.02 -7.57
N ASN A 59 -14.51 5.24 -6.43
CA ASN A 59 -14.52 6.51 -5.69
C ASN A 59 -13.43 6.58 -4.60
N SER A 60 -12.44 5.70 -4.63
CA SER A 60 -11.37 5.67 -3.62
C SER A 60 -10.51 6.93 -3.65
N LEU A 61 -9.91 7.26 -2.51
CA LEU A 61 -9.06 8.43 -2.36
C LEU A 61 -7.82 8.33 -3.26
N VAL A 62 -7.60 9.32 -4.12
CA VAL A 62 -6.47 9.37 -5.05
C VAL A 62 -5.87 10.77 -5.10
N GLU A 63 -4.54 10.83 -5.25
CA GLU A 63 -3.80 12.05 -5.52
C GLU A 63 -3.37 12.07 -6.99
N GLU A 64 -4.21 12.63 -7.86
CA GLU A 64 -3.97 12.64 -9.31
C GLU A 64 -2.65 13.32 -9.71
N ASP A 65 -2.25 14.35 -8.95
CA ASP A 65 -0.99 15.07 -9.15
C ASP A 65 0.25 14.29 -8.66
N LYS A 66 0.06 13.07 -8.15
CA LYS A 66 1.13 12.18 -7.66
C LYS A 66 1.19 10.85 -8.40
N LEU A 67 0.42 10.67 -9.47
CA LEU A 67 0.43 9.43 -10.25
C LEU A 67 1.80 9.15 -10.87
N ASP A 68 2.48 10.17 -11.41
CA ASP A 68 3.81 9.98 -12.01
C ASP A 68 4.85 9.60 -10.95
N VAL A 69 4.82 10.23 -9.77
CA VAL A 69 5.67 9.85 -8.64
C VAL A 69 5.39 8.41 -8.19
N ALA A 70 4.12 8.00 -8.13
CA ALA A 70 3.77 6.63 -7.77
C ALA A 70 4.31 5.61 -8.79
N LYS A 71 4.28 5.92 -10.09
CA LYS A 71 4.91 5.08 -11.14
C LYS A 71 6.42 4.99 -10.95
N GLU A 72 7.09 6.12 -10.75
CA GLU A 72 8.54 6.16 -10.52
C GLU A 72 8.95 5.33 -9.29
N LEU A 73 8.18 5.40 -8.21
CA LEU A 73 8.42 4.59 -7.00
C LEU A 73 8.21 3.09 -7.27
N LEU A 74 7.18 2.70 -8.04
CA LEU A 74 6.96 1.32 -8.44
C LEU A 74 8.15 0.77 -9.24
N GLU A 75 8.62 1.55 -10.22
CA GLU A 75 9.79 1.21 -11.04
C GLU A 75 11.07 1.13 -10.20
N LYS A 76 11.36 2.16 -9.38
CA LYS A 76 12.53 2.20 -8.49
C LYS A 76 12.53 1.06 -7.49
N SER A 77 11.36 0.59 -7.07
CA SER A 77 11.25 -0.47 -6.06
C SER A 77 11.85 -1.81 -6.50
N ASN A 78 11.95 -2.07 -7.81
CA ASN A 78 12.39 -3.35 -8.36
C ASN A 78 11.68 -4.56 -7.72
N GLY A 79 10.38 -4.44 -7.44
CA GLY A 79 9.56 -5.50 -6.84
C GLY A 79 9.60 -5.57 -5.31
N LYS A 80 10.33 -4.68 -4.63
CA LYS A 80 10.31 -4.59 -3.16
C LYS A 80 9.02 -3.99 -2.60
N LEU A 81 8.32 -3.17 -3.40
CA LEU A 81 7.09 -2.51 -2.99
C LEU A 81 5.91 -3.46 -3.21
N ILE A 82 5.29 -3.88 -2.11
CA ILE A 82 4.21 -4.86 -2.10
C ILE A 82 2.90 -4.13 -1.82
N LEU A 83 2.08 -4.02 -2.87
CA LEU A 83 0.72 -3.51 -2.76
C LEU A 83 -0.26 -4.62 -2.30
N PRO A 84 -1.43 -4.23 -1.77
CA PRO A 84 -2.56 -5.13 -1.58
C PRO A 84 -2.95 -5.80 -2.92
N VAL A 85 -3.71 -6.88 -2.83
CA VAL A 85 -4.23 -7.65 -3.97
C VAL A 85 -5.76 -7.75 -3.97
N ASP A 86 -6.38 -7.20 -2.93
CA ASP A 86 -7.82 -7.05 -2.75
C ASP A 86 -8.09 -5.97 -1.69
N SER A 87 -9.31 -5.49 -1.67
CA SER A 87 -9.79 -4.44 -0.77
C SER A 87 -11.11 -4.83 -0.15
N LYS A 88 -11.38 -4.34 1.06
CA LYS A 88 -12.74 -4.26 1.58
C LYS A 88 -13.34 -2.93 1.13
N GLU A 89 -14.35 -3.00 0.29
CA GLU A 89 -15.00 -1.84 -0.32
C GLU A 89 -16.40 -1.60 0.24
N ALA A 90 -16.82 -0.33 0.25
CA ALA A 90 -18.18 0.09 0.58
C ALA A 90 -18.70 1.08 -0.47
N ASN A 91 -20.02 1.22 -0.60
CA ASN A 91 -20.64 2.14 -1.57
C ASN A 91 -20.73 3.60 -1.11
N ALA A 92 -20.32 3.89 0.12
CA ALA A 92 -20.18 5.24 0.65
C ALA A 92 -19.12 5.27 1.77
N PHE A 93 -18.52 6.43 2.02
CA PHE A 93 -17.56 6.58 3.12
C PHE A 93 -18.23 6.47 4.50
N ALA A 94 -19.45 7.00 4.61
CA ALA A 94 -20.29 6.93 5.79
C ALA A 94 -21.75 6.72 5.35
N GLY A 95 -22.53 6.02 6.18
CA GLY A 95 -23.92 5.68 5.84
C GLY A 95 -24.03 4.65 4.70
N TYR A 96 -22.98 3.88 4.46
CA TYR A 96 -23.01 2.75 3.53
C TYR A 96 -23.99 1.67 4.01
N ASP A 97 -24.61 0.98 3.07
CA ASP A 97 -25.48 -0.17 3.31
C ASP A 97 -24.89 -1.46 2.71
N VAL A 98 -23.89 -1.35 1.83
CA VAL A 98 -23.19 -2.49 1.24
C VAL A 98 -21.69 -2.41 1.54
N VAL A 99 -21.16 -3.49 2.13
CA VAL A 99 -19.73 -3.72 2.34
C VAL A 99 -19.38 -5.12 1.83
N ARG A 100 -18.32 -5.24 1.04
CA ARG A 100 -17.85 -6.52 0.51
C ARG A 100 -16.35 -6.49 0.24
N ASP A 101 -15.77 -7.67 0.05
CA ASP A 101 -14.40 -7.80 -0.43
C ASP A 101 -14.39 -7.80 -1.97
N THR A 102 -13.36 -7.20 -2.56
CA THR A 102 -13.14 -7.25 -4.01
C THR A 102 -12.60 -8.62 -4.43
N GLU A 103 -12.81 -9.00 -5.68
CA GLU A 103 -12.23 -10.25 -6.23
C GLU A 103 -10.72 -10.15 -6.45
N GLY A 104 -10.22 -8.95 -6.73
CA GLY A 104 -8.81 -8.64 -6.99
C GLY A 104 -8.50 -7.17 -6.70
N GLU A 105 -7.50 -6.58 -7.37
CA GLU A 105 -7.05 -5.22 -7.09
C GLU A 105 -8.11 -4.15 -7.43
N ALA A 106 -8.91 -4.37 -8.47
CA ALA A 106 -9.87 -3.39 -8.94
C ALA A 106 -11.01 -3.19 -7.93
N VAL A 107 -11.29 -1.93 -7.62
CA VAL A 107 -12.45 -1.51 -6.82
C VAL A 107 -13.63 -1.26 -7.76
N SER A 108 -14.83 -1.63 -7.32
CA SER A 108 -16.03 -1.51 -8.12
C SER A 108 -16.42 -0.04 -8.37
N GLU A 109 -17.01 0.25 -9.53
CA GLU A 109 -17.59 1.57 -9.80
C GLU A 109 -18.67 1.90 -8.74
N GLY A 110 -18.67 3.14 -8.24
CA GLY A 110 -19.56 3.58 -7.16
C GLY A 110 -19.12 3.15 -5.75
N PHE A 111 -18.12 2.28 -5.63
CA PHE A 111 -17.53 1.87 -4.36
C PHE A 111 -16.20 2.56 -4.11
N LEU A 112 -15.75 2.52 -2.86
CA LEU A 112 -14.42 2.96 -2.44
C LEU A 112 -13.82 1.91 -1.51
N GLY A 113 -12.54 1.65 -1.68
CA GLY A 113 -11.80 0.74 -0.81
C GLY A 113 -11.46 1.44 0.51
N LEU A 114 -11.84 0.82 1.63
CA LEU A 114 -11.69 1.38 2.97
C LEU A 114 -10.75 0.57 3.86
N ASP A 115 -10.41 -0.65 3.45
CA ASP A 115 -9.42 -1.49 4.11
C ASP A 115 -8.79 -2.45 3.09
N ILE A 116 -7.71 -3.12 3.49
CA ILE A 116 -7.15 -4.24 2.72
C ILE A 116 -8.06 -5.47 2.85
N GLY A 117 -8.16 -6.25 1.79
CA GLY A 117 -8.97 -7.48 1.81
C GLY A 117 -8.23 -8.67 2.45
N PRO A 118 -8.93 -9.80 2.62
CA PRO A 118 -8.37 -10.99 3.26
C PRO A 118 -7.17 -11.59 2.52
N LYS A 119 -7.10 -11.49 1.19
CA LYS A 119 -5.95 -12.00 0.42
C LYS A 119 -4.71 -11.15 0.65
N SER A 120 -4.88 -9.84 0.79
CA SER A 120 -3.82 -8.89 1.11
C SER A 120 -3.28 -9.10 2.52
N ILE A 121 -4.16 -9.35 3.49
CA ILE A 121 -3.76 -9.71 4.86
C ILE A 121 -2.86 -10.96 4.84
N ALA A 122 -3.29 -12.03 4.15
CA ALA A 122 -2.50 -13.24 4.03
C ALA A 122 -1.14 -13.02 3.32
N LYS A 123 -1.14 -12.22 2.24
CA LYS A 123 0.09 -11.85 1.51
C LYS A 123 1.06 -11.06 2.40
N PHE A 124 0.55 -10.16 3.24
CA PHE A 124 1.38 -9.37 4.16
C PHE A 124 1.91 -10.22 5.30
N ASP A 125 1.11 -11.13 5.84
CA ASP A 125 1.55 -12.11 6.85
C ASP A 125 2.68 -13.01 6.32
N GLU A 126 2.53 -13.54 5.11
CA GLU A 126 3.60 -14.28 4.43
C GLU A 126 4.85 -13.41 4.22
N ALA A 127 4.67 -12.15 3.80
CA ALA A 127 5.79 -11.24 3.59
C ALA A 127 6.57 -10.94 4.88
N LEU A 128 5.90 -10.99 6.04
CA LEU A 128 6.47 -10.78 7.37
C LEU A 128 7.12 -12.03 7.98
N THR A 129 6.85 -13.21 7.44
CA THR A 129 7.40 -14.47 7.97
C THR A 129 8.93 -14.43 7.97
N GLY A 130 9.51 -14.58 9.17
CA GLY A 130 10.96 -14.58 9.37
C GLY A 130 11.61 -13.19 9.44
N ALA A 131 10.85 -12.10 9.31
CA ALA A 131 11.37 -10.74 9.49
C ALA A 131 12.02 -10.58 10.87
N LYS A 132 13.16 -9.91 10.91
CA LYS A 132 13.92 -9.62 12.13
C LYS A 132 13.76 -8.18 12.59
N THR A 133 13.51 -7.29 11.63
CA THR A 133 13.17 -5.89 11.90
C THR A 133 11.88 -5.54 11.15
N VAL A 134 10.96 -4.88 11.84
CA VAL A 134 9.73 -4.33 11.26
C VAL A 134 9.58 -2.87 11.69
N VAL A 135 9.28 -1.97 10.73
CA VAL A 135 9.03 -0.53 10.97
C VAL A 135 7.71 -0.13 10.34
#